data_AF-B8DKT8-F1
#
_entry.id   AF-B8DKT8-F1
#
_cell.length_a   1.000
_cell.length_b   1.000
_cell.length_c   1.000
_cell.angle_alpha   90.00
_cell.angle_beta   90.00
_cell.angle_gamma   90.00
#
_symmetry.space_group_name_H-M   'P 1'
#
loop_
_entity.id
_entity.type
_entity.pdbx_description
1 polymer ?
#
loop_
_entity_poly.entity_id
_entity_poly.type
_entity_poly.pdbx_seq_one_letter_code
_entity_poly.pdbx_strand_id
1 'polypeptide(L)'
;MYKQWRGQDGIPPLVLAGPDEFAPDAGEDAAGRLASMTRKAYDLLRVDDGYLSAAAAAWFRDHAGGAPKGFREVGGEPVTRLHRVAGDNGVERTVAVVFLPALPKPWEDPSPAMAAQAAQAGLAARGRADLVIGVAGWGGLGERRYLAELGQAFHILLGGGIGTGFDGVVDGAAPSLLWSRPDMQGRSVNVVDVLAWPQRAQGLSQPRHWIVGIDISVRQVPLKDAVEPDPAVEAVVGTVPAVW
;
A
#
# COMPACT_ATOMS: atom_id res chain seq x y z
N MET A 1 4.78 -13.76 -11.00
CA MET A 1 3.95 -12.61 -10.56
C MET A 1 4.26 -11.28 -11.29
N TYR A 2 5.41 -10.64 -11.05
CA TYR A 2 5.66 -9.24 -11.46
C TYR A 2 5.67 -8.99 -12.98
N LYS A 3 6.17 -9.96 -13.76
CA LYS A 3 6.16 -9.90 -15.24
C LYS A 3 4.76 -10.04 -15.85
N GLN A 4 3.84 -10.71 -15.16
CA GLN A 4 2.50 -10.94 -15.68
C GLN A 4 1.64 -9.69 -15.63
N TRP A 5 1.90 -8.68 -14.78
CA TRP A 5 1.03 -7.48 -14.74
C TRP A 5 1.71 -6.18 -15.15
N ARG A 6 3.05 -6.14 -15.12
CA ARG A 6 3.79 -4.98 -15.62
C ARG A 6 3.67 -4.90 -17.14
N GLY A 7 2.87 -3.94 -17.61
CA GLY A 7 2.82 -3.53 -19.01
C GLY A 7 1.93 -4.40 -19.91
N GLN A 8 1.02 -5.22 -19.36
CA GLN A 8 0.07 -5.98 -20.18
C GLN A 8 -0.88 -5.08 -20.99
N ASP A 9 -1.22 -3.90 -20.45
CA ASP A 9 -2.15 -2.96 -21.10
C ASP A 9 -1.48 -1.62 -21.46
N GLY A 10 -0.14 -1.54 -21.40
CA GLY A 10 0.61 -0.30 -21.64
C GLY A 10 0.56 0.75 -20.53
N ILE A 11 -0.32 0.58 -19.52
CA ILE A 11 -0.36 1.43 -18.31
C ILE A 11 0.66 0.89 -17.29
N PRO A 12 1.67 1.68 -16.87
CA PRO A 12 2.63 1.23 -15.87
C PRO A 12 1.95 1.04 -14.50
N PRO A 13 1.96 -0.16 -13.91
CA PRO A 13 1.39 -0.35 -12.58
C PRO A 13 2.30 0.29 -11.52
N LEU A 14 1.66 0.92 -10.53
CA LEU A 14 2.31 1.31 -9.28
C LEU A 14 2.18 0.14 -8.29
N VAL A 15 3.31 -0.43 -7.87
CA VAL A 15 3.38 -1.56 -6.94
C VAL A 15 3.79 -1.04 -5.57
N LEU A 16 2.90 -1.18 -4.59
CA LEU A 16 3.08 -0.69 -3.23
C LEU A 16 3.14 -1.85 -2.24
N ALA A 17 4.00 -1.71 -1.22
CA ALA A 17 4.04 -2.63 -0.08
C ALA A 17 3.49 -1.93 1.16
N GLY A 18 2.61 -2.64 1.87
CA GLY A 18 1.93 -2.15 3.06
C GLY A 18 2.79 -2.22 4.31
N PRO A 19 2.22 -1.86 5.47
CA PRO A 19 2.85 -2.10 6.76
C PRO A 19 2.80 -3.59 7.13
N ASP A 20 3.58 -3.98 8.13
CA ASP A 20 3.63 -5.33 8.71
C ASP A 20 4.12 -6.44 7.77
N GLU A 21 4.95 -6.06 6.79
CA GLU A 21 5.52 -6.97 5.77
C GLU A 21 6.74 -7.77 6.24
N PHE A 22 7.40 -7.34 7.33
CA PHE A 22 8.70 -7.87 7.72
C PHE A 22 8.66 -8.58 9.07
N ALA A 23 9.63 -9.47 9.29
CA ALA A 23 9.67 -10.33 10.46
C ALA A 23 9.59 -9.55 11.80
N PRO A 24 10.24 -8.39 11.99
CA PRO A 24 10.09 -7.62 13.23
C PRO A 24 8.67 -7.12 13.50
N ASP A 25 7.83 -7.04 12.47
CA ASP A 25 6.46 -6.52 12.56
C ASP A 25 5.44 -7.66 12.76
N ALA A 26 5.59 -8.77 12.03
CA ALA A 26 4.58 -9.83 11.96
C ALA A 26 5.12 -11.27 11.92
N GLY A 27 6.43 -11.48 12.14
CA GLY A 27 7.06 -12.80 11.99
C GLY A 27 8.11 -13.16 13.04
N GLU A 28 8.75 -14.31 12.82
CA GLU A 28 9.77 -14.86 13.72
C GLU A 28 11.15 -14.87 13.05
N ASP A 29 11.89 -13.75 13.14
CA ASP A 29 13.33 -13.72 12.81
C ASP A 29 14.08 -12.56 13.46
N ALA A 30 13.98 -12.45 14.79
CA ALA A 30 14.70 -11.41 15.54
C ALA A 30 16.23 -11.49 15.34
N ALA A 31 16.76 -12.69 15.05
CA ALA A 31 18.18 -12.91 14.78
C ALA A 31 18.63 -12.48 13.37
N GLY A 32 17.71 -12.03 12.52
CA GLY A 32 18.00 -11.47 11.19
C GLY A 32 18.60 -12.42 10.17
N ARG A 33 18.38 -13.73 10.34
CA ARG A 33 18.90 -14.76 9.42
C ARG A 33 18.32 -14.63 8.02
N LEU A 34 17.11 -14.11 7.90
CA LEU A 34 16.36 -13.94 6.66
C LEU A 34 16.55 -12.54 6.05
N ALA A 35 17.11 -11.57 6.78
CA ALA A 35 17.14 -10.16 6.37
C ALA A 35 17.77 -9.94 4.99
N SER A 36 18.95 -10.50 4.73
CA SER A 36 19.60 -10.34 3.42
C SER A 36 18.82 -11.01 2.30
N MET A 37 18.16 -12.14 2.56
CA MET A 37 17.36 -12.87 1.57
C MET A 37 16.09 -12.11 1.26
N THR A 38 15.35 -11.67 2.28
CA THR A 38 14.14 -10.84 2.16
C THR A 38 14.43 -9.56 1.40
N ARG A 39 15.54 -8.87 1.72
CA ARG A 39 15.95 -7.66 0.98
C ARG A 39 16.10 -7.93 -0.52
N LYS A 40 16.86 -8.98 -0.87
CA LYS A 40 17.08 -9.36 -2.28
C LYS A 40 15.78 -9.73 -2.99
N ALA A 41 14.89 -10.45 -2.32
CA ALA A 41 13.58 -10.79 -2.87
C ALA A 41 12.75 -9.53 -3.19
N TYR A 42 12.68 -8.58 -2.26
CA TYR A 42 11.97 -7.32 -2.48
C TYR A 42 12.62 -6.43 -3.56
N ASP A 43 13.94 -6.41 -3.67
CA ASP A 43 14.64 -5.72 -4.76
C ASP A 43 14.29 -6.32 -6.14
N LEU A 44 14.08 -7.65 -6.21
CA LEU A 44 13.61 -8.34 -7.42
C LEU A 44 12.13 -8.09 -7.71
N LEU A 45 11.30 -8.01 -6.66
CA LEU A 45 9.89 -7.62 -6.77
C LEU A 45 9.73 -6.17 -7.22
N ARG A 46 10.78 -5.34 -7.17
CA ARG A 46 10.80 -3.97 -7.72
C ARG A 46 9.54 -3.17 -7.31
N VAL A 47 9.23 -3.21 -6.02
CA VAL A 47 8.21 -2.36 -5.38
C VAL A 47 8.58 -0.89 -5.64
N ASP A 48 7.62 -0.06 -6.04
CA ASP A 48 7.89 1.34 -6.36
C ASP A 48 8.00 2.20 -5.09
N ASP A 49 7.20 1.88 -4.07
CA ASP A 49 7.26 2.49 -2.74
C ASP A 49 6.73 1.52 -1.68
N GLY A 50 7.34 1.52 -0.50
CA GLY A 50 6.97 0.57 0.56
C GLY A 50 7.03 1.19 1.95
N TYR A 51 6.06 0.82 2.78
CA TYR A 51 6.05 1.16 4.19
C TYR A 51 7.12 0.34 4.93
N LEU A 52 7.95 0.99 5.74
CA LEU A 52 8.93 0.32 6.59
C LEU A 52 8.76 0.82 8.03
N SER A 53 8.48 -0.08 8.97
CA SER A 53 8.47 0.29 10.38
C SER A 53 9.90 0.64 10.85
N ALA A 54 10.01 1.38 11.96
CA ALA A 54 11.31 1.64 12.57
C ALA A 54 12.05 0.35 12.97
N ALA A 55 11.29 -0.68 13.41
CA ALA A 55 11.84 -1.98 13.79
C ALA A 55 12.40 -2.73 12.56
N ALA A 56 11.65 -2.78 11.47
CA ALA A 56 12.09 -3.39 10.21
C ALA A 56 13.28 -2.62 9.61
N ALA A 57 13.27 -1.29 9.69
CA ALA A 57 14.37 -0.46 9.23
C ALA A 57 15.68 -0.75 10.00
N ALA A 58 15.60 -0.86 11.33
CA ALA A 58 16.74 -1.26 12.16
C ALA A 58 17.23 -2.66 11.80
N TRP A 59 16.30 -3.62 11.71
CA TRP A 59 16.60 -5.01 11.38
C TRP A 59 17.36 -5.16 10.06
N PHE A 60 16.95 -4.45 9.00
CA PHE A 60 17.66 -4.46 7.73
C PHE A 60 19.03 -3.76 7.78
N ARG A 61 19.16 -2.66 8.53
CA ARG A 61 20.46 -1.99 8.71
C ARG A 61 21.46 -2.93 9.39
N ASP A 62 21.01 -3.61 10.44
CA ASP A 62 21.87 -4.44 11.28
C ASP A 62 22.24 -5.77 10.60
N HIS A 63 21.35 -6.34 9.77
CA HIS A 63 21.52 -7.71 9.26
C HIS A 63 21.61 -7.83 7.73
N ALA A 64 21.31 -6.77 6.97
CA ALA A 64 21.28 -6.81 5.50
C ALA A 64 22.03 -5.64 4.83
N GLY A 65 22.68 -4.77 5.60
CA GLY A 65 23.39 -3.61 5.08
C GLY A 65 22.48 -2.53 4.46
N GLY A 66 21.21 -2.47 4.88
CA GLY A 66 20.23 -1.48 4.44
C GLY A 66 18.90 -2.08 3.99
N ALA A 67 17.88 -1.23 3.90
CA ALA A 67 16.51 -1.59 3.51
C ALA A 67 16.40 -1.92 2.00
N PRO A 68 15.36 -2.66 1.57
CA PRO A 68 15.06 -2.85 0.15
C PRO A 68 14.80 -1.50 -0.55
N LYS A 69 15.11 -1.43 -1.84
CA LYS A 69 14.93 -0.19 -2.62
C LYS A 69 13.45 0.21 -2.65
N GLY A 70 13.19 1.51 -2.48
CA GLY A 70 11.84 2.05 -2.50
C GLY A 70 11.14 2.06 -1.13
N PHE A 71 11.67 1.38 -0.13
CA PHE A 71 11.07 1.39 1.21
C PHE A 71 11.46 2.63 2.01
N ARG A 72 10.53 3.10 2.86
CA ARG A 72 10.69 4.31 3.68
C ARG A 72 10.32 4.03 5.12
N GLU A 73 11.22 4.42 6.02
CA GLU A 73 10.93 4.38 7.45
C GLU A 73 9.79 5.34 7.77
N VAL A 74 8.73 4.81 8.40
CA VAL A 74 7.54 5.55 8.82
C VAL A 74 7.47 5.50 10.34
N GLY A 75 7.45 6.69 10.94
CA GLY A 75 7.34 6.90 12.39
C GLY A 75 6.05 7.63 12.74
N GLY A 76 6.10 8.55 13.70
CA GLY A 76 4.92 9.31 14.15
C GLY A 76 4.38 10.35 13.17
N GLU A 77 5.06 10.60 12.04
CA GLU A 77 4.69 11.61 11.05
C GLU A 77 4.33 10.95 9.71
N PRO A 78 3.34 11.47 8.94
CA PRO A 78 3.04 10.98 7.61
C PRO A 78 4.20 11.25 6.63
N VAL A 79 4.43 10.31 5.71
CA VAL A 79 5.46 10.44 4.67
C VAL A 79 4.79 10.47 3.29
N THR A 80 4.98 11.56 2.54
CA THR A 80 4.39 11.73 1.19
C THR A 80 5.39 11.54 0.06
N ARG A 81 4.99 10.82 -0.98
CA ARG A 81 5.78 10.50 -2.17
C ARG A 81 4.95 10.76 -3.42
N LEU A 82 5.59 11.28 -4.48
CA LEU A 82 4.93 11.59 -5.75
C LEU A 82 5.49 10.67 -6.83
N HIS A 83 4.59 10.05 -7.58
CA HIS A 83 4.87 9.13 -8.67
C HIS A 83 4.25 9.68 -9.95
N ARG A 84 5.03 9.66 -11.03
CA ARG A 84 4.52 9.96 -12.37
C ARG A 84 4.12 8.66 -13.04
N VAL A 85 2.89 8.61 -13.54
CA VAL A 85 2.32 7.44 -14.21
C VAL A 85 1.72 7.86 -15.55
N ALA A 86 1.61 6.93 -16.48
CA ALA A 86 0.84 7.19 -17.70
C ALA A 86 -0.66 7.20 -17.33
N GLY A 87 -1.36 8.25 -17.73
CA GLY A 87 -2.82 8.31 -17.71
C GLY A 87 -3.42 8.13 -19.10
N ASP A 88 -4.69 8.49 -19.23
CA ASP A 88 -5.47 8.30 -20.45
C ASP A 88 -4.80 8.97 -21.65
N ASN A 89 -4.77 8.27 -22.79
CA ASN A 89 -4.17 8.72 -24.04
C ASN A 89 -2.69 9.13 -23.93
N GLY A 90 -1.96 8.59 -22.94
CA GLY A 90 -0.53 8.86 -22.73
C GLY A 90 -0.23 10.17 -22.00
N VAL A 91 -1.24 10.87 -21.49
CA VAL A 91 -1.04 12.07 -20.66
C VAL A 91 -0.47 11.67 -19.30
N GLU A 92 0.69 12.22 -18.93
CA GLU A 92 1.29 11.95 -17.61
C GLU A 92 0.38 12.45 -16.48
N ARG A 93 0.23 11.63 -15.44
CA ARG A 93 -0.52 11.91 -14.22
C ARG A 93 0.39 11.80 -13.01
N THR A 94 0.07 12.56 -11.98
CA THR A 94 0.78 12.49 -10.69
C THR A 94 -0.07 11.77 -9.66
N VAL A 95 0.48 10.70 -9.09
CA VAL A 95 -0.11 9.97 -7.96
C VAL A 95 0.69 10.28 -6.71
N ALA A 96 0.03 10.71 -5.64
CA ALA A 96 0.64 10.82 -4.33
C ALA A 96 0.38 9.56 -3.51
N VAL A 97 1.42 9.01 -2.89
CA VAL A 97 1.33 7.98 -1.85
C VAL A 97 1.67 8.65 -0.53
N VAL A 98 0.80 8.49 0.45
CA VAL A 98 0.99 9.01 1.81
C VAL A 98 1.00 7.81 2.75
N PHE A 99 2.15 7.50 3.31
CA PHE A 99 2.23 6.56 4.43
C PHE A 99 1.75 7.26 5.69
N LEU A 100 0.73 6.69 6.32
CA LEU A 100 0.13 7.24 7.54
C LEU A 100 1.03 6.95 8.76
N PRO A 101 0.97 7.76 9.82
CA PRO A 101 1.76 7.56 11.03
C PRO A 101 1.70 6.14 11.57
N ALA A 102 2.85 5.61 11.98
CA ALA A 102 2.94 4.34 12.69
C ALA A 102 2.20 4.43 14.02
N LEU A 103 1.49 3.36 14.38
CA LEU A 103 0.99 3.23 15.74
C LEU A 103 2.15 3.08 16.73
N PRO A 104 2.05 3.64 17.94
CA PRO A 104 3.03 3.38 18.99
C PRO A 104 3.14 1.89 19.30
N LYS A 105 2.03 1.16 19.23
CA LYS A 105 1.97 -0.30 19.31
C LYS A 105 0.94 -0.87 18.33
N PRO A 106 1.18 -2.06 17.74
CA PRO A 106 0.29 -2.62 16.71
C PRO A 106 -1.16 -2.89 17.15
N TRP A 107 -1.42 -3.03 18.45
CA TRP A 107 -2.75 -3.31 19.02
C TRP A 107 -3.45 -2.07 19.59
N GLU A 108 -2.83 -0.89 19.50
CA GLU A 108 -3.45 0.36 19.93
C GLU A 108 -4.27 0.99 18.79
N ASP A 109 -5.29 1.76 19.14
CA ASP A 109 -6.07 2.52 18.16
C ASP A 109 -5.33 3.82 17.77
N PRO A 110 -5.46 4.29 16.52
CA PRO A 110 -4.95 5.61 16.15
C PRO A 110 -5.66 6.71 16.93
N SER A 111 -4.88 7.64 17.47
CA SER A 111 -5.45 8.81 18.16
C SER A 111 -6.11 9.78 17.17
N PRO A 112 -7.07 10.62 17.61
CA PRO A 112 -7.66 11.64 16.75
C PRO A 112 -6.61 12.62 16.17
N ALA A 113 -5.53 12.89 16.90
CA ALA A 113 -4.45 13.73 16.41
C ALA A 113 -3.70 13.09 15.23
N MET A 114 -3.47 11.77 15.27
CA MET A 114 -2.87 11.03 14.16
C MET A 114 -3.78 11.01 12.93
N ALA A 115 -5.09 10.83 13.14
CA ALA A 115 -6.10 10.92 12.08
C ALA A 115 -6.11 12.30 11.41
N ALA A 116 -6.13 13.37 12.20
CA ALA A 116 -6.09 14.74 11.71
C ALA A 116 -4.80 15.04 10.92
N GLN A 117 -3.65 14.58 11.42
CA GLN A 117 -2.37 14.73 10.78
C GLN A 117 -2.30 13.98 9.44
N ALA A 118 -2.82 12.76 9.39
CA ALA A 118 -2.96 11.99 8.15
C ALA A 118 -3.86 12.70 7.14
N ALA A 119 -5.03 13.18 7.58
CA ALA A 119 -5.96 13.90 6.72
C ALA A 119 -5.34 15.20 6.17
N GLN A 120 -4.63 15.97 7.00
CA GLN A 120 -3.89 17.16 6.58
C GLN A 120 -2.83 16.84 5.52
N ALA A 121 -2.06 15.77 5.71
CA ALA A 121 -1.07 15.33 4.73
C ALA A 121 -1.72 14.91 3.40
N GLY A 122 -2.85 14.20 3.44
CA GLY A 122 -3.62 13.85 2.24
C GLY A 122 -4.17 15.06 1.50
N LEU A 123 -4.73 16.04 2.22
CA LEU A 123 -5.20 17.31 1.64
C LEU A 123 -4.06 18.11 1.00
N ALA A 124 -2.90 18.19 1.67
CA ALA A 124 -1.71 18.83 1.10
C ALA A 124 -1.19 18.08 -0.15
N ALA A 125 -1.32 16.76 -0.18
CA ALA A 125 -0.98 15.95 -1.35
C ALA A 125 -1.95 16.17 -2.51
N ARG A 126 -3.25 16.40 -2.26
CA ARG A 126 -4.25 16.71 -3.31
C ARG A 126 -3.92 17.97 -4.11
N GLY A 127 -3.26 18.94 -3.49
CA GLY A 127 -2.77 20.14 -4.20
C GLY A 127 -1.68 19.86 -5.24
N ARG A 128 -1.04 18.69 -5.18
CA ARG A 128 0.13 18.33 -5.99
C ARG A 128 -0.06 17.08 -6.85
N ALA A 129 -1.18 16.36 -6.69
CA ALA A 129 -1.44 15.09 -7.36
C ALA A 129 -2.87 14.98 -7.89
N ASP A 130 -3.05 14.17 -8.93
CA ASP A 130 -4.34 13.84 -9.54
C ASP A 130 -5.08 12.74 -8.75
N LEU A 131 -4.31 11.86 -8.11
CA LEU A 131 -4.80 10.79 -7.22
C LEU A 131 -3.97 10.77 -5.94
N VAL A 132 -4.58 10.43 -4.81
CA VAL A 132 -3.92 10.40 -3.50
C VAL A 132 -4.29 9.10 -2.81
N ILE A 133 -3.29 8.30 -2.49
CA ILE A 133 -3.39 6.99 -1.86
C ILE A 133 -2.86 7.12 -0.44
N GLY A 134 -3.66 6.77 0.56
CA GLY A 134 -3.21 6.55 1.93
C GLY A 134 -2.78 5.10 2.12
N VAL A 135 -1.69 4.86 2.85
CA VAL A 135 -1.24 3.52 3.25
C VAL A 135 -1.16 3.48 4.78
N ALA A 136 -1.94 2.64 5.43
CA ALA A 136 -2.15 2.67 6.87
C ALA A 136 -1.89 1.31 7.54
N GLY A 137 -1.24 1.35 8.70
CA GLY A 137 -1.02 0.19 9.58
C GLY A 137 -1.85 0.29 10.85
N TRP A 138 -3.10 0.76 10.73
CA TRP A 138 -3.95 1.08 11.88
C TRP A 138 -4.90 -0.04 12.26
N GLY A 139 -4.84 -1.17 11.54
CA GLY A 139 -5.77 -2.26 11.70
C GLY A 139 -7.19 -1.91 11.22
N GLY A 140 -8.00 -2.95 10.99
CA GLY A 140 -9.30 -2.79 10.35
C GLY A 140 -10.26 -1.89 11.14
N LEU A 141 -10.24 -1.97 12.47
CA LEU A 141 -11.08 -1.14 13.33
C LEU A 141 -10.60 0.31 13.42
N GLY A 142 -9.28 0.53 13.52
CA GLY A 142 -8.68 1.85 13.56
C GLY A 142 -8.92 2.62 12.26
N GLU A 143 -8.70 1.96 11.12
CA GLU A 143 -8.99 2.53 9.79
C GLU A 143 -10.47 2.85 9.63
N ARG A 144 -11.36 1.89 9.96
CA ARG A 144 -12.82 2.07 9.86
C ARG A 144 -13.31 3.27 10.66
N ARG A 145 -12.78 3.46 11.88
CA ARG A 145 -13.18 4.56 12.78
C ARG A 145 -13.01 5.93 12.14
N TYR A 146 -12.00 6.12 11.30
CA TYR A 146 -11.66 7.41 10.69
C TYR A 146 -11.95 7.48 9.18
N LEU A 147 -12.68 6.53 8.60
CA LEU A 147 -12.97 6.52 7.15
C LEU A 147 -13.58 7.83 6.65
N ALA A 148 -14.54 8.41 7.38
CA ALA A 148 -15.19 9.66 6.97
C ALA A 148 -14.21 10.86 6.92
N GLU A 149 -13.24 10.89 7.83
CA GLU A 149 -12.20 11.91 7.86
C GLU A 149 -11.16 11.66 6.75
N LEU A 150 -10.68 10.42 6.65
CA LEU A 150 -9.72 9.99 5.62
C LEU A 150 -10.31 10.14 4.21
N GLY A 151 -11.61 9.91 4.02
CA GLY A 151 -12.28 10.06 2.72
C GLY A 151 -12.38 11.49 2.21
N GLN A 152 -12.20 12.48 3.09
CA GLN A 152 -12.06 13.88 2.67
C GLN A 152 -10.68 14.18 2.11
N ALA A 153 -9.66 13.37 2.43
CA ALA A 153 -8.26 13.62 2.10
C ALA A 153 -7.69 12.65 1.06
N PHE A 154 -8.14 11.40 1.06
CA PHE A 154 -7.64 10.32 0.23
C PHE A 154 -8.68 9.89 -0.81
N HIS A 155 -8.21 9.29 -1.88
CA HIS A 155 -9.06 8.67 -2.91
C HIS A 155 -9.07 7.15 -2.76
N ILE A 156 -7.94 6.59 -2.32
CA ILE A 156 -7.77 5.17 -2.00
C ILE A 156 -7.08 5.08 -0.63
N LEU A 157 -7.53 4.16 0.21
CA LEU A 157 -6.89 3.78 1.47
C LEU A 157 -6.51 2.30 1.38
N LEU A 158 -5.21 2.02 1.42
CA LEU A 158 -4.65 0.68 1.50
C LEU A 158 -4.32 0.40 2.97
N GLY A 159 -5.14 -0.45 3.59
CA GLY A 159 -5.02 -0.81 4.99
C GLY A 159 -4.18 -2.05 5.23
N GLY A 160 -3.65 -2.16 6.45
CA GLY A 160 -2.79 -3.24 6.90
C GLY A 160 -2.92 -3.48 8.42
N GLY A 161 -2.01 -4.28 8.97
CA GLY A 161 -2.04 -4.69 10.38
C GLY A 161 -3.25 -5.53 10.78
N ILE A 162 -3.58 -5.51 12.07
CA ILE A 162 -4.56 -6.43 12.66
C ILE A 162 -5.95 -6.27 12.00
N GLY A 163 -6.50 -7.36 11.48
CA GLY A 163 -7.85 -7.41 10.94
C GLY A 163 -7.97 -8.29 9.72
N THR A 164 -9.20 -8.43 9.22
CA THR A 164 -9.50 -9.25 8.05
C THR A 164 -9.15 -8.52 6.75
N GLY A 165 -8.60 -9.25 5.79
CA GLY A 165 -8.42 -8.77 4.42
C GLY A 165 -9.72 -8.84 3.61
N PHE A 166 -9.86 -7.95 2.64
CA PHE A 166 -10.92 -7.93 1.64
C PHE A 166 -10.42 -7.16 0.40
N ASP A 167 -10.98 -7.49 -0.77
CA ASP A 167 -10.63 -6.88 -2.04
C ASP A 167 -10.74 -5.34 -1.99
N GLY A 168 -11.91 -4.80 -1.66
CA GLY A 168 -12.09 -3.40 -1.36
C GLY A 168 -13.55 -2.98 -1.32
N VAL A 169 -13.84 -1.92 -0.58
CA VAL A 169 -15.18 -1.40 -0.35
C VAL A 169 -15.20 0.12 -0.44
N VAL A 170 -16.28 0.65 -0.99
CA VAL A 170 -16.64 2.06 -0.88
C VAL A 170 -17.71 2.16 0.21
N ASP A 171 -17.31 2.54 1.42
CA ASP A 171 -18.21 2.64 2.57
C ASP A 171 -19.12 3.87 2.43
N GLY A 172 -20.38 3.77 2.83
CA GLY A 172 -21.34 4.87 2.75
C GLY A 172 -20.95 6.10 3.59
N ALA A 173 -20.13 5.93 4.63
CA ALA A 173 -19.57 7.03 5.41
C ALA A 173 -18.43 7.77 4.69
N ALA A 174 -17.85 7.17 3.65
CA ALA A 174 -16.75 7.72 2.86
C ALA A 174 -16.91 7.35 1.38
N PRO A 175 -17.97 7.83 0.70
CA PRO A 175 -18.34 7.38 -0.65
C PRO A 175 -17.32 7.73 -1.73
N SER A 176 -16.32 8.56 -1.41
CA SER A 176 -15.27 8.98 -2.33
C SER A 176 -13.91 8.34 -2.00
N LEU A 177 -13.91 7.34 -1.13
CA LEU A 177 -12.73 6.58 -0.72
C LEU A 177 -12.95 5.10 -1.02
N LEU A 178 -12.07 4.51 -1.82
CA LEU A 178 -11.94 3.06 -1.86
C LEU A 178 -11.06 2.63 -0.70
N TRP A 179 -11.57 1.81 0.21
CA TRP A 179 -10.78 1.17 1.26
C TRP A 179 -10.50 -0.29 0.88
N SER A 180 -9.26 -0.76 0.99
CA SER A 180 -8.84 -2.09 0.54
C SER A 180 -7.78 -2.66 1.48
N ARG A 181 -7.83 -3.98 1.75
CA ARG A 181 -6.90 -4.67 2.66
C ARG A 181 -6.50 -6.04 2.08
N PRO A 182 -5.26 -6.29 1.67
CA PRO A 182 -4.87 -7.62 1.19
C PRO A 182 -5.01 -8.68 2.28
N ASP A 183 -5.09 -9.96 1.89
CA ASP A 183 -5.07 -11.06 2.85
C ASP A 183 -3.68 -11.16 3.50
N MET A 184 -3.65 -11.65 4.74
CA MET A 184 -2.44 -11.70 5.55
C MET A 184 -1.41 -12.68 4.95
N GLN A 185 -0.16 -12.52 5.38
CA GLN A 185 0.93 -13.46 5.09
C GLN A 185 1.25 -13.57 3.59
N GLY A 186 0.98 -12.53 2.81
CA GLY A 186 1.23 -12.53 1.37
C GLY A 186 0.41 -13.58 0.61
N ARG A 187 -0.75 -13.99 1.14
CA ARG A 187 -1.62 -14.97 0.46
C ARG A 187 -2.30 -14.40 -0.78
N SER A 188 -2.46 -13.09 -0.82
CA SER A 188 -3.05 -12.39 -1.94
C SER A 188 -2.40 -11.04 -2.14
N VAL A 189 -2.68 -10.45 -3.30
CA VAL A 189 -2.51 -9.02 -3.52
C VAL A 189 -3.81 -8.43 -4.00
N ASN A 190 -4.07 -7.20 -3.58
CA ASN A 190 -5.18 -6.45 -4.12
C ASN A 190 -4.69 -5.65 -5.32
N VAL A 191 -5.46 -5.70 -6.41
CA VAL A 191 -5.22 -4.91 -7.60
C VAL A 191 -6.37 -3.94 -7.76
N VAL A 192 -6.04 -2.65 -7.79
CA VAL A 192 -6.98 -1.55 -7.95
C VAL A 192 -6.77 -0.96 -9.34
N ASP A 193 -7.80 -0.98 -10.17
CA ASP A 193 -7.78 -0.32 -11.47
C ASP A 193 -8.58 0.99 -11.36
N VAL A 194 -7.91 2.12 -11.62
CA VAL A 194 -8.56 3.43 -11.68
C VAL A 194 -9.04 3.64 -13.12
N LEU A 195 -10.34 3.46 -13.33
CA LEU A 195 -10.98 3.49 -14.65
C LEU A 195 -11.31 4.91 -15.08
N ALA A 196 -11.50 5.82 -14.11
CA ALA A 196 -11.68 7.24 -14.34
C ALA A 196 -10.93 8.05 -13.28
N TRP A 197 -10.10 9.00 -13.72
CA TRP A 197 -9.37 9.88 -12.81
C TRP A 197 -10.32 10.77 -11.97
N PRO A 198 -9.98 11.04 -10.69
CA PRO A 198 -10.69 12.04 -9.91
C PRO A 198 -10.68 13.40 -10.62
N GLN A 199 -11.84 14.04 -10.72
CA GLN A 199 -11.96 15.33 -11.39
C GLN A 199 -11.57 16.48 -10.46
N ARG A 200 -10.74 17.41 -10.95
CA ARG A 200 -10.53 18.70 -10.29
C ARG A 200 -11.61 19.68 -10.75
N ALA A 201 -12.64 19.90 -9.95
CA ALA A 201 -13.64 20.93 -10.23
C ALA A 201 -13.05 22.31 -9.87
N GLN A 202 -12.81 23.17 -10.87
CA GLN A 202 -12.50 24.60 -10.70
C GLN A 202 -11.53 24.92 -9.54
N GLY A 203 -10.35 24.28 -9.52
CA GLY A 203 -9.31 24.55 -8.51
C GLY A 203 -9.48 23.84 -7.16
N LEU A 204 -10.54 23.06 -6.98
CA LEU A 204 -10.74 22.17 -5.82
C LEU A 204 -10.85 20.72 -6.30
N SER A 205 -9.96 19.85 -5.82
CA SER A 205 -10.13 18.39 -5.93
C SER A 205 -11.25 17.96 -4.98
N GLN A 206 -12.51 18.17 -5.39
CA GLN A 206 -13.65 17.56 -4.71
C GLN A 206 -13.58 16.06 -4.97
N PRO A 207 -13.65 15.21 -3.93
CA PRO A 207 -13.53 13.79 -4.18
C PRO A 207 -14.82 13.31 -4.83
N ARG A 208 -14.68 12.73 -6.03
CA ARG A 208 -15.77 12.12 -6.77
C ARG A 208 -16.25 10.90 -5.99
N HIS A 209 -17.56 10.73 -5.84
CA HIS A 209 -18.11 9.50 -5.31
C HIS A 209 -17.70 8.34 -6.24
N TRP A 210 -17.02 7.35 -5.69
CA TRP A 210 -16.60 6.19 -6.46
C TRP A 210 -17.80 5.33 -6.80
N ILE A 211 -17.96 5.00 -8.08
CA ILE A 211 -18.88 3.98 -8.53
C ILE A 211 -18.07 2.76 -8.96
N VAL A 212 -18.15 1.68 -8.17
CA VAL A 212 -17.41 0.44 -8.43
C VAL A 212 -17.84 -0.16 -9.77
N GLY A 213 -16.87 -0.59 -10.57
CA GLY A 213 -17.06 -1.13 -11.92
C GLY A 213 -17.27 -0.09 -13.02
N ILE A 214 -17.37 1.21 -12.66
CA ILE A 214 -17.43 2.32 -13.63
C ILE A 214 -16.19 3.21 -13.49
N ASP A 215 -15.92 3.69 -12.28
CA ASP A 215 -14.86 4.65 -12.02
C ASP A 215 -13.61 4.00 -11.42
N ILE A 216 -13.82 2.90 -10.69
CA ILE A 216 -12.77 2.15 -10.02
C ILE A 216 -13.19 0.68 -9.95
N SER A 217 -12.24 -0.24 -10.14
CA SER A 217 -12.42 -1.65 -9.83
C SER A 217 -11.35 -2.10 -8.86
N VAL A 218 -11.70 -3.09 -8.06
CA VAL A 218 -10.76 -3.73 -7.16
C VAL A 218 -11.01 -5.22 -7.16
N ARG A 219 -9.93 -5.99 -7.10
CA ARG A 219 -9.99 -7.44 -6.96
C ARG A 219 -8.85 -7.91 -6.08
N GLN A 220 -9.12 -8.95 -5.32
CA GLN A 220 -8.10 -9.69 -4.63
C GLN A 220 -7.65 -10.85 -5.50
N VAL A 221 -6.35 -10.95 -5.75
CA VAL A 221 -5.76 -12.07 -6.47
C VAL A 221 -5.06 -12.97 -5.45
N PRO A 222 -5.58 -14.18 -5.17
CA PRO A 222 -4.86 -15.16 -4.37
C PRO A 222 -3.58 -15.56 -5.11
N LEU A 223 -2.45 -15.65 -4.40
CA LEU A 223 -1.16 -15.98 -5.03
C LEU A 223 -0.98 -17.48 -5.21
N LYS A 224 -1.53 -18.27 -4.28
CA LYS A 224 -1.53 -19.73 -4.39
C LYS A 224 -2.38 -20.14 -5.60
N ASP A 225 -1.81 -20.99 -6.45
CA ASP A 225 -2.42 -21.60 -7.64
C ASP A 225 -2.81 -20.64 -8.79
N ALA A 226 -3.04 -19.34 -8.53
CA ALA A 226 -3.41 -18.38 -9.57
C ALA A 226 -2.21 -17.68 -10.22
N VAL A 227 -1.01 -17.76 -9.62
CA VAL A 227 0.17 -17.05 -10.10
C VAL A 227 1.38 -17.99 -10.11
N GLU A 228 2.04 -18.09 -11.26
CA GLU A 228 3.29 -18.86 -11.39
C GLU A 228 4.42 -18.22 -10.57
N PRO A 229 5.21 -19.03 -9.82
CA PRO A 229 6.42 -18.56 -9.15
C PRO A 229 7.39 -17.91 -10.12
N ASP A 230 8.08 -16.85 -9.69
CA ASP A 230 9.13 -16.23 -10.50
C ASP A 230 10.46 -16.95 -10.24
N PRO A 231 11.08 -17.59 -11.26
CA PRO A 231 12.32 -18.35 -11.07
C PRO A 231 13.47 -17.50 -10.50
N ALA A 232 13.50 -16.19 -10.78
CA ALA A 232 14.53 -15.30 -10.25
C ALA A 232 14.35 -15.08 -8.74
N VAL A 233 13.11 -15.03 -8.26
CA VAL A 233 12.81 -14.91 -6.83
C VAL A 233 13.04 -16.26 -6.14
N GLU A 234 12.59 -17.37 -6.74
CA GLU A 234 12.83 -18.72 -6.20
C GLU A 234 14.31 -19.04 -6.04
N ALA A 235 15.16 -18.59 -6.97
CA ALA A 235 16.61 -18.75 -6.86
C ALA A 235 17.20 -18.05 -5.62
N VAL A 236 16.50 -17.05 -5.06
CA VAL A 236 16.92 -16.33 -3.85
C VAL A 236 16.30 -16.93 -2.58
N VAL A 237 14.99 -17.21 -2.61
CA VAL A 237 14.24 -17.62 -1.41
C VAL A 237 14.12 -19.14 -1.23
N GLY A 238 14.55 -19.90 -2.23
CA GLY A 238 14.30 -21.33 -2.33
C GLY A 238 12.89 -21.62 -2.84
N THR A 239 12.64 -22.89 -3.19
CA THR A 239 11.29 -23.36 -3.54
C THR A 239 10.48 -23.48 -2.26
N VAL A 240 9.41 -22.73 -2.12
CA VAL A 240 8.46 -22.93 -1.01
C VAL A 240 7.67 -24.20 -1.33
N PRO A 241 7.74 -25.27 -0.51
CA PRO A 241 6.93 -26.44 -0.74
C PRO A 241 5.45 -26.04 -0.74
N ALA A 242 4.63 -26.66 -1.60
CA ALA A 242 3.18 -26.55 -1.48
C ALA A 242 2.78 -27.24 -0.16
N VAL A 243 2.75 -26.51 0.95
CA VAL A 243 2.31 -27.06 2.23
C VAL A 243 0.77 -27.08 2.23
N TRP A 244 0.25 -28.25 2.60
CA TRP A 244 -1.13 -28.70 2.52
C TRP A 244 -2.00 -28.10 3.62
#